data_AF-A0AAP5MBG2-F1
#
_entry.id   AF-A0AAP5MBG2-F1
#
_cell.length_a   1.000
_cell.length_b   1.000
_cell.length_c   1.000
_cell.angle_alpha   90.00
_cell.angle_beta   90.00
_cell.angle_gamma   90.00
#
_symmetry.space_group_name_H-M   'P 1'
#
loop_
_entity.id
_entity.type
_entity.pdbx_description
1 polymer ?
#
loop_
_entity_poly.entity_id
_entity_poly.type
_entity_poly.pdbx_seq_one_letter_code
_entity_poly.pdbx_strand_id
1 'polypeptide(L)'
;MECFLIRVRSLEKAMVELKLISKYPDSLRQIIQSGLSERLHSIEAGIKRTEERLQEFETKYQLSTEDFIIRFNNNEFPHNFD
;
A
#
# COMPACT_ATOMS: atom_id res chain seq x y z
N MET A 1 -32.10 17.04 1.94
CA MET A 1 -31.07 16.28 1.19
C MET A 1 -29.76 16.55 1.91
N GLU A 2 -29.25 15.60 2.68
CA GLU A 2 -28.06 15.81 3.52
C GLU A 2 -26.79 15.49 2.72
N CYS A 3 -25.77 16.34 2.83
CA CYS A 3 -24.51 16.24 2.10
C CYS A 3 -23.44 15.66 3.01
N PHE A 4 -22.68 14.66 2.52
CA PHE A 4 -21.64 14.00 3.30
C PHE A 4 -20.28 14.40 2.74
N LEU A 5 -19.46 14.99 3.61
CA LEU A 5 -18.08 15.35 3.32
C LEU A 5 -17.18 14.20 3.74
N ILE A 6 -16.38 13.68 2.81
CA ILE A 6 -15.40 12.64 3.09
C ILE A 6 -14.03 13.21 2.80
N ARG A 7 -13.17 13.19 3.84
CA ARG A 7 -11.82 13.75 3.79
C ARG A 7 -10.84 12.59 3.76
N VAL A 8 -10.23 12.34 2.59
CA VAL A 8 -9.23 11.30 2.39
C VAL A 8 -7.85 11.89 2.66
N ARG A 9 -7.03 11.22 3.50
CA ARG A 9 -5.61 11.58 3.69
C ARG A 9 -4.76 10.85 2.65
N SER A 10 -4.00 11.62 1.86
CA SER A 10 -2.97 11.12 0.94
C SER A 10 -1.61 11.59 1.48
N LEU A 11 -0.62 10.70 1.55
CA LEU A 11 0.71 11.01 2.11
C LEU A 11 1.68 11.65 1.09
N GLU A 12 1.35 11.70 -0.21
CA GLU A 12 2.28 12.25 -1.23
C GLU A 12 1.65 13.12 -2.34
N LYS A 13 0.36 13.48 -2.26
CA LYS A 13 -0.28 14.43 -3.20
C LYS A 13 -1.26 15.35 -2.48
N ALA A 14 -1.39 16.59 -2.95
CA ALA A 14 -2.29 17.62 -2.43
C ALA A 14 -3.63 17.05 -1.95
N MET A 15 -4.12 17.51 -0.79
CA MET A 15 -5.39 17.04 -0.22
C MET A 15 -6.53 17.21 -1.24
N VAL A 16 -7.02 16.08 -1.76
CA VAL A 16 -8.19 16.04 -2.62
C VAL A 16 -9.41 15.82 -1.72
N GLU A 17 -10.35 16.77 -1.76
CA GLU A 17 -11.63 16.66 -1.08
C GLU A 17 -12.69 16.14 -2.06
N LEU A 18 -13.42 15.08 -1.66
CA LEU A 18 -14.52 14.52 -2.45
C LEU A 18 -15.84 14.76 -1.70
N LYS A 19 -16.77 15.45 -2.34
CA LYS A 19 -18.14 15.66 -1.81
C LYS A 19 -19.09 14.67 -2.45
N LEU A 20 -19.80 13.91 -1.64
CA LEU A 20 -20.77 12.93 -2.11
C LEU A 20 -22.16 13.29 -1.59
N ILE A 21 -23.15 13.22 -2.49
CA ILE A 21 -24.54 13.56 -2.22
C ILE A 21 -25.37 12.30 -2.46
N SER A 22 -26.18 11.90 -1.48
CA SER A 22 -27.05 10.73 -1.57
C SER A 22 -28.41 11.04 -0.97
N LYS A 23 -29.44 10.35 -1.46
CA LYS A 23 -30.77 10.32 -0.82
C LYS A 23 -30.77 9.45 0.44
N TYR A 24 -29.81 8.54 0.58
CA TYR A 24 -29.65 7.61 1.69
C TYR A 24 -28.24 7.74 2.26
N PRO A 25 -28.05 8.68 3.19
CA PRO A 25 -26.73 9.05 3.64
C PRO A 25 -26.01 8.00 4.51
N ASP A 26 -26.75 7.34 5.39
CA ASP A 26 -26.17 6.33 6.28
C ASP A 26 -25.69 5.10 5.50
N SER A 27 -26.47 4.65 4.50
CA SER A 27 -26.06 3.56 3.61
C SER A 27 -24.82 3.94 2.81
N LEU A 28 -24.74 5.17 2.30
CA LEU A 28 -23.55 5.63 1.58
C LEU A 28 -22.32 5.65 2.49
N ARG A 29 -22.47 6.15 3.72
CA ARG A 29 -21.40 6.17 4.72
C ARG A 29 -20.91 4.75 5.02
N GLN A 30 -21.81 3.79 5.23
CA GLN A 30 -21.45 2.40 5.51
C GLN A 30 -20.68 1.74 4.36
N ILE A 31 -21.13 1.93 3.11
CA ILE A 31 -20.45 1.39 1.93
C ILE A 31 -19.03 1.93 1.85
N ILE A 32 -18.85 3.23 2.05
CA ILE A 32 -17.54 3.88 1.94
C ILE A 32 -16.63 3.47 3.08
N GLN A 33 -17.14 3.44 4.31
CA GLN A 33 -16.36 2.98 5.46
C GLN A 33 -15.91 1.53 5.30
N SER A 34 -16.79 0.65 4.82
CA SER A 34 -16.45 -0.76 4.62
C SER A 34 -15.40 -0.91 3.52
N GLY A 35 -15.62 -0.32 2.35
CA GLY A 35 -14.66 -0.41 1.24
C GLY A 35 -13.29 0.21 1.55
N LEU A 36 -13.25 1.33 2.28
CA LEU A 36 -11.99 1.93 2.73
C LEU A 36 -11.28 1.07 3.77
N SER A 37 -12.03 0.50 4.73
CA SER A 37 -11.45 -0.34 5.78
C SER A 37 -10.86 -1.63 5.20
N GLU A 38 -11.59 -2.30 4.30
CA GLU A 38 -11.11 -3.49 3.60
C GLU A 38 -9.85 -3.19 2.79
N ARG A 39 -9.84 -2.06 2.05
CA ARG A 39 -8.70 -1.70 1.22
C ARG A 39 -7.48 -1.32 2.05
N LEU A 40 -7.67 -0.58 3.14
CA LEU A 40 -6.60 -0.23 4.06
C LEU A 40 -6.00 -1.49 4.70
N HIS A 41 -6.86 -2.38 5.21
CA HIS A 41 -6.42 -3.64 5.80
C HIS A 41 -5.63 -4.50 4.81
N SER A 42 -6.10 -4.60 3.57
CA SER A 42 -5.38 -5.34 2.52
C SER A 42 -4.00 -4.73 2.20
N ILE A 43 -3.87 -3.40 2.22
CA ILE A 43 -2.59 -2.72 1.99
C ILE A 43 -1.65 -2.98 3.16
N GLU A 44 -2.13 -2.84 4.40
CA GLU A 44 -1.34 -3.12 5.61
C GLU A 44 -0.84 -4.57 5.64
N ALA A 45 -1.71 -5.53 5.32
CA ALA A 45 -1.32 -6.94 5.22
C ALA A 45 -0.28 -7.18 4.10
N GLY A 46 -0.41 -6.47 2.97
CA GLY A 46 0.55 -6.53 1.87
C GLY A 46 1.92 -5.96 2.24
N ILE A 47 1.95 -4.82 2.94
CA ILE A 47 3.18 -4.19 3.46
C ILE A 47 3.87 -5.17 4.40
N LYS A 48 3.15 -5.65 5.43
CA LYS A 48 3.71 -6.58 6.42
C LYS A 48 4.30 -7.84 5.77
N ARG A 49 3.56 -8.46 4.85
CA ARG A 49 4.04 -9.65 4.14
C ARG A 49 5.26 -9.36 3.27
N THR A 50 5.35 -8.16 2.70
CA THR A 50 6.50 -7.75 1.91
C THR A 50 7.73 -7.56 2.81
N GLU A 51 7.57 -6.90 3.96
CA GLU A 51 8.63 -6.75 4.96
C GLU A 51 9.15 -8.12 5.46
N GLU A 52 8.25 -9.05 5.78
CA GLU A 52 8.61 -10.42 6.18
C GLU A 52 9.45 -11.12 5.10
N ARG A 53 9.04 -11.02 3.82
CA ARG A 53 9.76 -11.63 2.69
C ARG A 53 11.11 -10.97 2.42
N LEU A 54 11.23 -9.66 2.62
CA LEU A 54 12.51 -8.96 2.52
C LEU A 54 13.45 -9.45 3.62
N GLN A 55 12.97 -9.55 4.86
CA GLN A 55 13.76 -10.07 5.97
C GLN A 55 14.22 -11.52 5.73
N GLU A 56 13.34 -12.39 5.22
CA GLU A 56 13.69 -13.76 4.82
C GLU A 56 14.79 -13.79 3.75
N PHE A 57 14.66 -12.95 2.73
CA PHE A 57 15.68 -12.80 1.68
C PHE A 57 17.02 -12.34 2.26
N GLU A 58 17.02 -11.25 3.02
CA GLU A 58 18.24 -10.67 3.59
C GLU A 58 18.95 -11.64 4.53
N THR A 59 18.19 -12.39 5.32
CA THR A 59 18.72 -13.42 6.21
C THR A 59 19.30 -14.60 5.43
N LYS A 60 18.59 -15.08 4.39
CA LYS A 60 19.01 -16.22 3.58
C LYS A 60 20.30 -15.95 2.82
N TYR A 61 20.42 -14.75 2.24
CA TYR A 61 21.55 -14.38 1.40
C TYR A 61 22.61 -13.55 2.12
N GLN A 62 22.39 -13.20 3.39
CA GLN A 62 23.27 -12.34 4.19
C GLN A 62 23.62 -11.04 3.45
N LEU A 63 22.61 -10.46 2.80
CA LEU A 63 22.73 -9.34 1.87
C LEU A 63 21.54 -8.42 2.05
N SER A 64 21.76 -7.14 2.33
CA SER A 64 20.67 -6.18 2.46
C SER A 64 19.94 -5.97 1.12
N THR A 65 18.64 -5.63 1.18
CA THR A 65 17.85 -5.32 -0.03
C THR A 65 18.44 -4.13 -0.78
N GLU A 66 18.97 -3.14 -0.07
CA GLU A 66 19.62 -1.98 -0.67
C GLU A 66 20.89 -2.37 -1.44
N ASP A 67 21.78 -3.16 -0.82
CA ASP A 67 22.99 -3.66 -1.48
C ASP A 67 22.64 -4.55 -2.67
N PHE A 68 21.61 -5.39 -2.54
CA PHE A 68 21.12 -6.20 -3.66
C PHE A 68 20.70 -5.33 -4.84
N ILE A 69 19.89 -4.29 -4.62
CA ILE A 69 19.43 -3.39 -5.69
C ILE A 69 20.61 -2.69 -6.36
N ILE A 70 21.57 -2.18 -5.58
CA ILE A 70 22.77 -1.52 -6.12
C ILE A 70 23.57 -2.48 -7.00
N ARG A 71 23.93 -3.66 -6.47
CA ARG A 71 24.74 -4.65 -7.19
C ARG A 71 24.01 -5.22 -8.41
N PHE A 72 22.71 -5.42 -8.30
CA PHE A 72 21.87 -5.89 -9.41
C PHE A 72 21.84 -4.88 -10.55
N ASN A 73 21.63 -3.61 -10.25
CA ASN A 73 21.63 -2.53 -11.25
C ASN A 73 23.00 -2.33 -11.90
N ASN A 74 24.08 -2.70 -11.19
CA ASN A 74 25.44 -2.64 -11.71
C ASN A 74 25.88 -3.93 -12.44
N ASN A 75 24.98 -4.89 -12.67
CA ASN A 75 25.27 -6.20 -13.28
C ASN A 75 26.36 -7.00 -12.54
N GLU A 76 26.49 -6.82 -11.23
CA GLU A 76 27.52 -7.48 -10.40
C GLU A 76 27.15 -8.91 -10.00
N PHE A 77 25.94 -9.38 -10.34
CA PHE A 77 25.55 -10.77 -10.16
C PHE A 77 25.86 -11.59 -11.42
N PRO A 78 26.48 -12.78 -11.25
CA PRO A 78 26.66 -13.70 -12.37
C PRO A 78 25.28 -14.11 -12.91
N HIS A 79 25.10 -14.05 -14.23
CA HIS A 79 23.87 -14.50 -14.90
C HIS A 79 23.86 -16.03 -15.01
N ASN A 80 23.91 -16.71 -13.88
CA ASN A 80 23.83 -18.16 -13.84
C ASN A 80 22.47 -18.53 -13.24
N PHE A 81 21.56 -18.94 -14.12
CA PHE A 81 20.34 -19.65 -13.73
C PHE A 81 20.69 -21.14 -13.79
N ASP A 82 21.10 -21.72 -12.66
CA ASP A 82 21.01 -23.17 -12.48
C ASP A 82 19.55 -23.58 -12.25
#